data_AF-A0A6H9YAY7-F1
#
_entry.id   AF-A0A6H9YAY7-F1
#
_cell.length_a   1.000
_cell.length_b   1.000
_cell.length_c   1.000
_cell.angle_alpha   90.00
_cell.angle_beta   90.00
_cell.angle_gamma   90.00
#
_symmetry.space_group_name_H-M   'P 1'
#
loop_
_entity.id
_entity.type
_entity.pdbx_description
1 polymer ?
#
loop_
_entity_poly.entity_id
_entity_poly.type
_entity_poly.pdbx_seq_one_letter_code
_entity_poly.pdbx_strand_id
1 'polypeptide(L)'
;MNSPNYPDPFGDPPGYPGFDSAPAEPGPPVPAWSGQAQPPGHTPGQVLGQEPSYPVVPAAENLPAPGSPGGFGMIGGDRLTPSEVRAVTFARASLGRRGLDEDHVRAFLDRVEHELAQLGNEKAALAEEIAQLRDRLDAAGSDRRGGMAHEEAHFQAVRILSHAQQTADLYVADAERYTRELAHEARLHRESILSDARGRAELMLEEAHQRAAEVAEKAARSAPVALPSTAVESTAVEPALPTDERQAMEREIAYLRTYSDVYRTHLRSYLEALLKNVDEWETSERSALTKDH
;
A
#
# COMPACT_ATOMS: atom_id res chain seq x y z
N MET A 1 -38.21 40.40 -43.97
CA MET A 1 -37.13 40.42 -42.94
C MET A 1 -37.12 39.06 -42.29
N ASN A 2 -35.99 38.38 -42.46
CA ASN A 2 -35.72 37.01 -42.05
C ASN A 2 -35.22 37.03 -40.60
N SER A 3 -35.73 36.16 -39.73
CA SER A 3 -35.10 35.88 -38.43
C SER A 3 -35.10 34.38 -38.20
N PRO A 4 -33.99 33.81 -37.72
CA PRO A 4 -33.68 32.39 -37.94
C PRO A 4 -34.32 31.49 -36.88
N ASN A 5 -34.89 30.38 -37.34
CA ASN A 5 -35.34 29.28 -36.52
C ASN A 5 -34.11 28.51 -36.00
N TYR A 6 -33.84 28.57 -34.69
CA TYR A 6 -32.85 27.72 -34.03
C TYR A 6 -33.55 26.45 -33.54
N PRO A 7 -33.13 25.24 -33.95
CA PRO A 7 -33.68 24.01 -33.42
C PRO A 7 -33.15 23.73 -32.01
N ASP A 8 -34.04 23.23 -31.15
CA ASP A 8 -33.77 22.77 -29.79
C ASP A 8 -32.65 21.72 -29.72
N PRO A 9 -31.70 21.80 -28.78
CA PRO A 9 -30.61 20.83 -28.62
C PRO A 9 -30.98 19.58 -27.81
N PHE A 10 -32.26 19.36 -27.50
CA PHE A 10 -32.71 18.19 -26.74
C PHE A 10 -33.65 17.33 -27.59
N GLY A 11 -33.06 16.63 -28.55
CA GLY A 11 -33.71 15.49 -29.20
C GLY A 11 -33.77 14.31 -28.23
N ASP A 12 -34.94 13.70 -28.12
CA ASP A 12 -35.17 12.45 -27.40
C ASP A 12 -34.15 11.37 -27.82
N PRO A 13 -33.56 10.61 -26.88
CA PRO A 13 -32.72 9.48 -27.23
C PRO A 13 -33.58 8.35 -27.83
N PRO A 14 -33.10 7.63 -28.87
CA PRO A 14 -33.83 6.52 -29.44
C PRO A 14 -33.96 5.37 -28.44
N GLY A 15 -35.16 4.80 -28.36
CA GLY A 15 -35.50 3.68 -27.49
C GLY A 15 -34.61 2.45 -27.74
N TYR A 16 -34.05 1.92 -26.65
CA TYR A 16 -33.37 0.64 -26.66
C TYR A 16 -34.40 -0.50 -26.82
N PRO A 17 -34.19 -1.46 -27.74
CA PRO A 17 -34.99 -2.67 -27.76
C PRO A 17 -34.68 -3.52 -26.54
N GLY A 18 -35.73 -4.02 -25.88
CA GLY A 18 -35.63 -4.86 -24.69
C GLY A 18 -34.84 -6.13 -24.96
N PHE A 19 -33.85 -6.38 -24.11
CA PHE A 19 -33.19 -7.68 -24.05
C PHE A 19 -33.96 -8.59 -23.10
N ASP A 20 -34.51 -9.62 -23.73
CA ASP A 20 -35.14 -10.79 -23.14
C ASP A 20 -34.18 -11.47 -22.15
N SER A 21 -34.71 -11.90 -21.00
CA SER A 21 -33.95 -12.64 -20.00
C SER A 21 -33.72 -14.07 -20.48
N ALA A 22 -32.48 -14.41 -20.84
CA ALA A 22 -32.04 -15.78 -21.10
C ALA A 22 -31.09 -16.27 -19.99
N PRO A 23 -31.15 -17.55 -19.59
CA PRO A 23 -30.49 -18.08 -18.39
C PRO A 23 -28.97 -18.26 -18.54
N ALA A 24 -28.28 -18.14 -17.41
CA ALA A 24 -26.83 -18.27 -17.27
C ALA A 24 -26.29 -19.61 -17.80
N GLU A 25 -25.34 -19.55 -18.74
CA GLU A 25 -24.50 -20.69 -19.12
C GLU A 25 -23.45 -20.98 -18.02
N PRO A 26 -23.25 -22.26 -17.63
CA PRO A 26 -22.19 -22.65 -16.70
C PRO A 26 -20.82 -22.63 -17.41
N GLY A 27 -19.86 -21.92 -16.80
CA GLY A 27 -18.46 -21.93 -17.23
C GLY A 27 -17.80 -23.32 -17.15
N PRO A 28 -16.67 -23.54 -17.87
CA PRO A 28 -16.04 -24.85 -17.99
C PRO A 28 -15.49 -25.38 -16.64
N PRO A 29 -15.48 -26.71 -16.42
CA PRO A 29 -15.14 -27.30 -15.13
C PRO A 29 -13.65 -27.18 -14.80
N VAL A 30 -13.37 -26.84 -13.55
CA VAL A 30 -12.03 -26.86 -12.92
C VAL A 30 -11.62 -28.32 -12.69
N PRO A 31 -10.41 -28.77 -13.08
CA PRO A 31 -10.01 -30.16 -12.85
C PRO A 31 -9.81 -30.45 -11.35
N ALA A 32 -10.59 -31.41 -10.86
CA ALA A 32 -10.48 -31.97 -9.52
C ALA A 32 -9.23 -32.86 -9.43
N TRP A 33 -8.30 -32.53 -8.53
CA TRP A 33 -7.18 -33.40 -8.18
C TRP A 33 -7.65 -34.35 -7.08
N SER A 34 -8.27 -35.46 -7.48
CA SER A 34 -8.50 -36.63 -6.63
C SER A 34 -7.75 -37.82 -7.21
N GLY A 35 -6.57 -38.08 -6.66
CA GLY A 35 -5.74 -39.21 -7.03
C GLY A 35 -4.81 -39.60 -5.89
N GLN A 36 -5.34 -40.36 -4.93
CA GLN A 36 -4.50 -41.20 -4.06
C GLN A 36 -3.66 -42.12 -4.94
N ALA A 37 -2.34 -42.08 -4.76
CA ALA A 37 -1.45 -43.18 -5.13
C ALA A 37 -0.58 -43.48 -3.91
N GLN A 38 -0.86 -44.63 -3.32
CA GLN A 38 -0.11 -45.29 -2.25
C GLN A 38 1.37 -45.43 -2.63
N PRO A 39 2.35 -45.14 -1.75
CA PRO A 39 3.75 -45.48 -2.02
C PRO A 39 3.96 -47.00 -1.90
N PRO A 40 4.74 -47.65 -2.78
CA PRO A 40 5.14 -49.04 -2.57
C PRO A 40 6.15 -49.12 -1.42
N GLY A 41 5.91 -50.06 -0.51
CA GLY A 41 6.80 -50.34 0.62
C GLY A 41 8.15 -50.88 0.17
N HIS A 42 9.21 -50.45 0.87
CA HIS A 42 10.50 -51.13 0.89
C HIS A 42 10.91 -51.41 2.34
N THR A 43 11.25 -52.67 2.57
CA THR A 43 11.80 -53.24 3.80
C THR A 43 13.26 -52.81 4.00
N PRO A 44 13.81 -52.86 5.22
CA PRO A 44 15.15 -52.37 5.52
C PRO A 44 16.20 -53.42 5.12
N GLY A 45 17.03 -53.09 4.14
CA GLY A 45 18.18 -53.88 3.73
C GLY A 45 19.45 -53.03 3.80
N GLN A 46 20.34 -53.39 4.72
CA GLN A 46 21.69 -52.85 4.85
C GLN A 46 22.45 -52.96 3.52
N VAL A 47 23.07 -51.85 3.09
CA VAL A 47 24.27 -51.89 2.24
C VAL A 47 25.25 -50.86 2.79
N LEU A 48 26.43 -51.36 3.13
CA LEU A 48 27.57 -50.61 3.64
C LEU A 48 28.07 -49.57 2.62
N GLY A 49 28.45 -48.40 3.14
CA GLY A 49 29.67 -47.70 2.77
C GLY A 49 29.73 -47.08 1.39
N GLN A 50 29.24 -45.84 1.27
CA GLN A 50 29.86 -44.78 0.47
C GLN A 50 29.23 -43.44 0.87
N GLU A 51 29.96 -42.66 1.67
CA GLU A 51 29.62 -41.26 1.93
C GLU A 51 29.72 -40.45 0.62
N PRO A 52 28.82 -39.47 0.37
CA PRO A 52 29.07 -38.49 -0.66
C PRO A 52 30.26 -37.61 -0.23
N SER A 53 31.37 -37.73 -0.95
CA SER A 53 32.53 -36.84 -0.83
C SER A 53 32.12 -35.40 -1.10
N TYR A 54 32.02 -34.60 -0.05
CA TYR A 54 32.05 -33.15 -0.15
C TYR A 54 33.47 -32.71 -0.54
N PRO A 55 33.64 -31.72 -1.44
CA PRO A 55 34.94 -31.09 -1.61
C PRO A 55 35.34 -30.42 -0.29
N VAL A 56 36.45 -30.86 0.30
CA VAL A 56 37.10 -30.21 1.45
C VAL A 56 37.60 -28.84 0.99
N VAL A 57 36.94 -27.79 1.47
CA VAL A 57 37.41 -26.42 1.36
C VAL A 57 38.71 -26.30 2.18
N PRO A 58 39.83 -25.79 1.64
CA PRO A 58 41.03 -25.60 2.44
C PRO A 58 40.71 -24.62 3.58
N ALA A 59 41.05 -25.04 4.80
CA ALA A 59 40.90 -24.23 6.00
C ALA A 59 41.57 -22.87 5.81
N ALA A 60 40.75 -21.82 5.70
CA ALA A 60 41.22 -20.46 5.87
C ALA A 60 41.55 -20.28 7.36
N GLU A 61 42.80 -20.58 7.67
CA GLU A 61 43.45 -20.36 8.94
C GLU A 61 43.54 -18.84 9.19
N ASN A 62 42.50 -18.26 9.82
CA ASN A 62 42.55 -17.06 10.65
C ASN A 62 41.15 -16.74 11.20
N LEU A 63 40.83 -17.27 12.39
CA LEU A 63 39.72 -16.78 13.20
C LEU A 63 40.16 -15.57 14.03
N PRO A 64 39.47 -14.42 13.99
CA PRO A 64 39.34 -13.58 15.17
C PRO A 64 38.29 -14.18 16.14
N ALA A 65 38.60 -14.14 17.44
CA ALA A 65 37.85 -14.74 18.55
C ALA A 65 36.39 -14.21 18.68
N PRO A 66 35.49 -14.98 19.34
CA PRO A 66 34.09 -14.59 19.49
C PRO A 66 33.91 -13.53 20.58
N GLY A 67 33.36 -12.37 20.22
CA GLY A 67 33.08 -11.31 21.19
C GLY A 67 32.25 -10.15 20.66
N SER A 68 31.00 -10.09 21.14
CA SER A 68 30.07 -8.94 21.21
C SER A 68 29.15 -8.61 20.02
N PRO A 69 27.93 -8.11 20.30
CA PRO A 69 26.76 -8.28 19.45
C PRO A 69 26.47 -7.03 18.61
N GLY A 70 25.92 -7.26 17.40
CA GLY A 70 25.29 -6.22 16.59
C GLY A 70 26.19 -5.71 15.46
N GLY A 71 25.94 -6.20 14.25
CA GLY A 71 26.59 -5.69 13.05
C GLY A 71 26.39 -6.61 11.85
N PHE A 72 25.17 -6.65 11.31
CA PHE A 72 24.98 -7.16 9.95
C PHE A 72 25.45 -6.06 8.99
N GLY A 73 26.68 -6.21 8.51
CA GLY A 73 27.22 -5.40 7.42
C GLY A 73 26.53 -5.80 6.13
N MET A 74 25.69 -4.92 5.59
CA MET A 74 25.28 -4.95 4.19
C MET A 74 26.21 -3.99 3.45
N ILE A 75 27.30 -4.51 2.89
CA ILE A 75 28.07 -3.81 1.84
C ILE A 75 28.29 -4.81 0.71
N GLY A 76 27.62 -4.56 -0.40
CA GLY A 76 27.88 -5.17 -1.70
C GLY A 76 27.00 -6.36 -2.04
N GLY A 77 25.94 -6.13 -2.82
CA GLY A 77 25.42 -7.04 -3.86
C GLY A 77 25.04 -8.49 -3.55
N ASP A 78 25.31 -9.01 -2.36
CA ASP A 78 25.05 -10.39 -2.00
C ASP A 78 23.64 -10.48 -1.44
N ARG A 79 22.79 -11.10 -2.25
CA ARG A 79 21.45 -11.52 -1.86
C ARG A 79 21.59 -12.37 -0.59
N LEU A 80 20.73 -12.10 0.39
CA LEU A 80 20.65 -12.82 1.65
C LEU A 80 20.83 -14.33 1.44
N THR A 81 21.86 -14.89 2.05
CA THR A 81 22.05 -16.34 2.04
C THR A 81 21.05 -17.00 2.99
N PRO A 82 20.63 -18.26 2.76
CA PRO A 82 19.75 -18.98 3.70
C PRO A 82 20.30 -18.98 5.13
N SER A 83 21.64 -19.09 5.28
CA SER A 83 22.34 -18.98 6.56
C SER A 83 22.24 -17.61 7.22
N GLU A 84 22.25 -16.53 6.44
CA GLU A 84 22.09 -15.17 6.96
C GLU A 84 20.68 -14.95 7.47
N VAL A 85 19.65 -15.43 6.75
CA VAL A 85 18.24 -15.33 7.19
C VAL A 85 18.03 -16.04 8.51
N ARG A 86 18.63 -17.22 8.71
CA ARG A 86 18.59 -17.95 9.98
C ARG A 86 19.33 -17.22 11.12
N ALA A 87 20.38 -16.47 10.80
CA ALA A 87 21.17 -15.73 11.77
C ALA A 87 20.52 -14.40 12.21
N VAL A 88 19.47 -13.94 11.51
CA VAL A 88 18.78 -12.69 11.86
C VAL A 88 18.05 -12.82 13.20
N THR A 89 18.46 -12.01 14.16
CA THR A 89 17.76 -11.85 15.45
C THR A 89 17.08 -10.48 15.51
N PHE A 90 15.77 -10.47 15.73
CA PHE A 90 15.02 -9.23 15.93
C PHE A 90 15.04 -8.75 17.38
N ALA A 91 15.13 -7.44 17.59
CA ALA A 91 14.98 -6.85 18.92
C ALA A 91 13.53 -6.98 19.40
N ARG A 92 13.35 -7.34 20.68
CA ARG A 92 12.02 -7.38 21.30
C ARG A 92 11.38 -6.00 21.30
N ALA A 93 10.06 -5.97 21.12
CA ALA A 93 9.30 -4.72 21.17
C ALA A 93 9.56 -3.98 22.50
N SER A 94 9.90 -2.69 22.40
CA SER A 94 10.09 -1.83 23.56
C SER A 94 8.81 -1.79 24.41
N LEU A 95 8.97 -1.84 25.74
CA LEU A 95 7.89 -1.91 26.71
C LEU A 95 6.75 -0.92 26.37
N GLY A 96 5.55 -1.43 26.08
CA GLY A 96 4.35 -0.62 25.77
C GLY A 96 3.92 -0.56 24.31
N ARG A 97 4.65 -1.16 23.36
CA ARG A 97 4.17 -1.37 21.97
C ARG A 97 3.90 -2.86 21.71
N ARG A 98 2.83 -3.16 20.97
CA ARG A 98 2.58 -4.53 20.47
C ARG A 98 3.66 -4.87 19.42
N GLY A 99 4.46 -5.89 19.71
CA GLY A 99 5.42 -6.45 18.77
C GLY A 99 4.79 -7.44 17.80
N LEU A 100 5.55 -7.83 16.78
CA LEU A 100 5.21 -8.98 15.95
C LEU A 100 5.27 -10.27 16.80
N ASP A 101 4.42 -11.23 16.47
CA ASP A 101 4.42 -12.55 17.11
C ASP A 101 5.69 -13.32 16.74
N GLU A 102 6.51 -13.66 17.74
CA GLU A 102 7.81 -14.31 17.55
C GLU A 102 7.67 -15.66 16.83
N ASP A 103 6.59 -16.41 17.08
CA ASP A 103 6.40 -17.74 16.52
C ASP A 103 5.98 -17.67 15.04
N HIS A 104 5.13 -16.69 14.70
CA HIS A 104 4.76 -16.44 13.31
C HIS A 104 5.95 -15.91 12.49
N VAL A 105 6.77 -15.05 13.08
CA VAL A 105 8.00 -14.55 12.44
C VAL A 105 8.99 -15.69 12.21
N ARG A 106 9.19 -16.61 13.17
CA ARG A 106 10.03 -17.79 12.97
C ARG A 106 9.52 -18.68 11.84
N ALA A 107 8.23 -19.00 11.83
CA ALA A 107 7.64 -19.82 10.77
C ALA A 107 7.76 -19.18 9.38
N PHE A 108 7.67 -17.85 9.31
CA PHE A 108 7.90 -17.10 8.07
C PHE A 108 9.37 -17.15 7.63
N LEU A 109 10.32 -16.98 8.56
CA LEU A 109 11.75 -17.09 8.27
C LEU A 109 12.15 -18.49 7.80
N ASP A 110 11.62 -19.55 8.40
CA ASP A 110 11.87 -20.93 7.98
C ASP A 110 11.39 -21.16 6.53
N ARG A 111 10.23 -20.60 6.17
CA ARG A 111 9.70 -20.65 4.80
C ARG A 111 10.59 -19.87 3.83
N VAL A 112 11.04 -18.67 4.21
CA VAL A 112 11.92 -17.83 3.39
C VAL A 112 13.28 -18.50 3.19
N GLU A 113 13.84 -19.12 4.24
CA GLU A 113 15.08 -19.89 4.17
C GLU A 113 14.95 -21.03 3.14
N HIS A 114 13.86 -21.79 3.22
CA HIS A 114 13.60 -22.92 2.31
C HIS A 114 13.49 -22.47 0.85
N GLU A 115 12.71 -21.41 0.58
CA GLU A 115 12.53 -20.86 -0.76
C GLU A 115 13.84 -20.27 -1.31
N LEU A 116 14.63 -19.57 -0.49
CA LEU A 116 15.95 -19.06 -0.91
C LEU A 116 16.93 -20.18 -1.23
N ALA A 117 16.92 -21.27 -0.46
CA ALA A 117 17.75 -22.44 -0.74
C ALA A 117 17.32 -23.12 -2.04
N GLN A 118 16.01 -23.26 -2.28
CA GLN A 118 15.48 -23.83 -3.52
C GLN A 118 15.87 -22.97 -4.73
N LEU A 119 15.61 -21.66 -4.68
CA LEU A 119 15.97 -20.73 -5.76
C LEU A 119 17.48 -20.68 -6.00
N GLY A 120 18.29 -20.79 -4.95
CA GLY A 120 19.74 -20.90 -5.05
C GLY A 120 20.18 -22.15 -5.84
N ASN A 121 19.60 -23.30 -5.51
CA ASN A 121 19.88 -24.56 -6.19
C ASN A 121 19.41 -24.56 -7.65
N GLU A 122 18.21 -24.05 -7.92
CA GLU A 122 17.68 -23.89 -9.28
C GLU A 122 18.57 -22.97 -10.12
N LYS A 123 19.01 -21.84 -9.55
CA LYS A 123 19.93 -20.92 -10.23
C LYS A 123 21.28 -21.58 -10.52
N ALA A 124 21.81 -22.38 -9.59
CA ALA A 124 23.05 -23.11 -9.79
C ALA A 124 22.93 -24.16 -10.90
N ALA A 125 21.84 -24.92 -10.93
CA ALA A 125 21.55 -25.90 -11.97
C ALA A 125 21.43 -25.24 -13.35
N LEU A 126 20.71 -24.11 -13.45
CA LEU A 126 20.58 -23.34 -14.68
C LEU A 126 21.92 -22.76 -15.14
N ALA A 127 22.76 -22.31 -14.21
CA ALA A 127 24.09 -21.80 -14.54
C ALA A 127 25.00 -22.90 -15.13
N GLU A 128 24.92 -24.11 -14.59
CA GLU A 128 25.63 -25.28 -15.12
C GLU A 128 25.12 -25.66 -16.52
N GLU A 129 23.80 -25.67 -16.73
CA GLU A 129 23.20 -25.94 -18.04
C GLU A 129 23.63 -24.91 -19.08
N ILE A 130 23.63 -23.62 -18.72
CA ILE A 130 24.12 -22.54 -19.60
C ILE A 130 25.60 -22.74 -19.93
N ALA A 131 26.43 -23.13 -18.97
CA ALA A 131 27.85 -23.40 -19.20
C ALA A 131 28.02 -24.57 -20.19
N GLN A 132 27.29 -25.67 -20.00
CA GLN A 132 27.31 -26.81 -20.91
C GLN A 132 26.84 -26.46 -22.32
N LEU A 133 25.80 -25.63 -22.45
CA LEU A 133 25.30 -25.18 -23.76
C LEU A 133 26.31 -24.29 -24.49
N ARG A 134 27.03 -23.43 -23.76
CA ARG A 134 28.11 -22.59 -24.31
C ARG A 134 29.26 -23.44 -24.80
N ASP A 135 29.73 -24.39 -24.01
CA ASP A 135 30.82 -25.30 -24.42
C ASP A 135 30.46 -26.13 -25.67
N ARG A 136 29.19 -26.58 -25.77
CA ARG A 136 28.70 -27.28 -26.96
C ARG A 136 28.67 -26.36 -28.19
N LEU A 137 28.31 -25.09 -28.03
CA LEU A 137 28.30 -24.10 -29.11
C LEU A 137 29.71 -23.73 -29.55
N ASP A 138 30.64 -23.58 -28.62
CA ASP A 138 32.05 -23.27 -28.91
C ASP A 138 32.74 -24.45 -29.62
N ALA A 139 32.49 -25.69 -29.18
CA ALA A 139 32.98 -26.90 -29.85
C ALA A 139 32.40 -27.09 -31.26
N ALA A 140 31.13 -26.71 -31.48
CA ALA A 140 30.51 -26.73 -32.80
C ALA A 140 30.96 -25.56 -33.70
N GLY A 141 31.30 -24.41 -33.11
CA GLY A 141 31.74 -23.19 -33.78
C GLY A 141 33.20 -23.21 -34.20
N SER A 142 34.08 -23.87 -33.44
CA SER A 142 35.51 -23.98 -33.77
C SER A 142 35.79 -24.75 -35.06
N ASP A 143 34.86 -25.59 -35.50
CA ASP A 143 35.03 -26.47 -36.66
C ASP A 143 34.54 -25.85 -37.99
N ARG A 144 33.86 -24.68 -37.94
CA ARG A 144 33.33 -24.01 -39.15
C ARG A 144 33.42 -22.48 -39.05
N ARG A 145 34.40 -21.88 -39.73
CA ARG A 145 34.33 -20.50 -40.30
C ARG A 145 34.35 -19.32 -39.30
N GLY A 146 35.54 -18.86 -38.90
CA GLY A 146 35.71 -17.60 -38.14
C GLY A 146 35.23 -16.30 -38.84
N GLY A 147 34.93 -16.32 -40.14
CA GLY A 147 34.37 -15.17 -40.87
C GLY A 147 32.84 -15.10 -40.92
N MET A 148 32.16 -16.24 -41.14
CA MET A 148 30.69 -16.30 -41.10
C MET A 148 30.15 -16.18 -39.67
N ALA A 149 30.89 -16.66 -38.67
CA ALA A 149 30.50 -16.58 -37.26
C ALA A 149 30.37 -15.13 -36.75
N HIS A 150 31.19 -14.19 -37.26
CA HIS A 150 31.10 -12.78 -36.85
C HIS A 150 29.87 -12.08 -37.45
N GLU A 151 29.58 -12.32 -38.72
CA GLU A 151 28.35 -11.81 -39.36
C GLU A 151 27.10 -12.43 -38.71
N GLU A 152 27.07 -13.73 -38.45
CA GLU A 152 25.98 -14.40 -37.74
C GLU A 152 25.81 -13.87 -36.31
N ALA A 153 26.89 -13.63 -35.57
CA ALA A 153 26.84 -13.02 -34.25
C ALA A 153 26.28 -11.60 -34.29
N HIS A 154 26.64 -10.80 -35.29
CA HIS A 154 26.06 -9.46 -35.50
C HIS A 154 24.56 -9.54 -35.82
N PHE A 155 24.14 -10.44 -36.72
CA PHE A 155 22.72 -10.65 -37.01
C PHE A 155 21.92 -11.16 -35.79
N GLN A 156 22.51 -12.03 -34.97
CA GLN A 156 21.91 -12.47 -33.72
C GLN A 156 21.80 -11.34 -32.69
N ALA A 157 22.85 -10.51 -32.54
CA ALA A 157 22.83 -9.35 -31.66
C ALA A 157 21.75 -8.34 -32.08
N VAL A 158 21.65 -8.02 -33.37
CA VAL A 158 20.61 -7.14 -33.90
C VAL A 158 19.21 -7.71 -33.65
N ARG A 159 19.02 -9.03 -33.81
CA ARG A 159 17.74 -9.70 -33.52
C ARG A 159 17.38 -9.62 -32.04
N ILE A 160 18.35 -9.88 -31.14
CA ILE A 160 18.14 -9.80 -29.69
C ILE A 160 17.82 -8.37 -29.29
N LEU A 161 18.54 -7.38 -29.83
CA LEU A 161 18.27 -5.96 -29.55
C LEU A 161 16.88 -5.54 -30.04
N SER A 162 16.50 -5.93 -31.26
CA SER A 162 15.16 -5.65 -31.79
C SER A 162 14.07 -6.33 -30.96
N HIS A 163 14.29 -7.57 -30.52
CA HIS A 163 13.36 -8.26 -29.62
C HIS A 163 13.26 -7.57 -28.26
N ALA A 164 14.40 -7.21 -27.66
CA ALA A 164 14.45 -6.50 -26.40
C ALA A 164 13.78 -5.12 -26.47
N GLN A 165 13.96 -4.38 -27.58
CA GLN A 165 13.27 -3.12 -27.85
C GLN A 165 11.75 -3.34 -27.94
N GLN A 166 11.30 -4.32 -28.72
CA GLN A 166 9.89 -4.66 -28.81
C GLN A 166 9.29 -5.01 -27.44
N THR A 167 10.02 -5.80 -26.64
CA THR A 167 9.61 -6.15 -25.28
C THR A 167 9.57 -4.93 -24.35
N ALA A 168 10.56 -4.03 -24.46
CA ALA A 168 10.57 -2.78 -23.69
C ALA A 168 9.37 -1.89 -24.05
N ASP A 169 9.06 -1.73 -25.33
CA ASP A 169 7.91 -0.97 -25.80
C ASP A 169 6.58 -1.55 -25.27
N LEU A 170 6.47 -2.89 -25.23
CA LEU A 170 5.31 -3.58 -24.63
C LEU A 170 5.19 -3.28 -23.14
N TYR A 171 6.28 -3.38 -22.38
CA TYR A 171 6.27 -3.06 -20.95
C TYR A 171 5.94 -1.59 -20.68
N VAL A 172 6.42 -0.66 -21.51
CA VAL A 172 6.07 0.76 -21.40
C VAL A 172 4.58 0.96 -21.65
N ALA A 173 4.03 0.37 -22.71
CA ALA A 173 2.60 0.47 -23.01
C ALA A 173 1.70 -0.13 -21.91
N ASP A 174 2.12 -1.27 -21.34
CA ASP A 174 1.41 -1.91 -20.22
C ASP A 174 1.50 -1.08 -18.94
N ALA A 175 2.67 -0.53 -18.61
CA ALA A 175 2.85 0.35 -17.46
C ALA A 175 2.02 1.64 -17.59
N GLU A 176 1.97 2.23 -18.79
CA GLU A 176 1.12 3.40 -19.07
C GLU A 176 -0.37 3.07 -18.94
N ARG A 177 -0.80 1.88 -19.35
CA ARG A 177 -2.20 1.45 -19.19
C ARG A 177 -2.53 1.24 -17.72
N TYR A 178 -1.68 0.52 -17.00
CA TYR A 178 -1.86 0.23 -15.58
C TYR A 178 -1.87 1.52 -14.74
N THR A 179 -0.95 2.45 -14.99
CA THR A 179 -0.93 3.74 -14.28
C THR A 179 -2.17 4.58 -14.57
N ARG A 180 -2.69 4.57 -15.80
CA ARG A 180 -3.96 5.23 -16.15
C ARG A 180 -5.15 4.61 -15.41
N GLU A 181 -5.21 3.29 -15.35
CA GLU A 181 -6.26 2.56 -14.62
C GLU A 181 -6.19 2.85 -13.13
N LEU A 182 -5.01 2.75 -12.52
CA LEU A 182 -4.79 3.06 -11.11
C LEU A 182 -5.13 4.53 -10.79
N ALA A 183 -4.77 5.47 -11.66
CA ALA A 183 -5.12 6.87 -11.49
C ALA A 183 -6.63 7.10 -11.59
N HIS A 184 -7.33 6.36 -12.45
CA HIS A 184 -8.78 6.39 -12.55
C HIS A 184 -9.45 5.81 -11.31
N GLU A 185 -9.02 4.63 -10.86
CA GLU A 185 -9.51 3.99 -9.65
C GLU A 185 -9.30 4.87 -8.41
N ALA A 186 -8.10 5.45 -8.25
CA ALA A 186 -7.82 6.36 -7.15
C ALA A 186 -8.71 7.63 -7.18
N ARG A 187 -9.12 8.10 -8.36
CA ARG A 187 -10.07 9.22 -8.49
C ARG A 187 -11.47 8.81 -8.06
N LEU A 188 -11.97 7.67 -8.53
CA LEU A 188 -13.27 7.14 -8.12
C LEU A 188 -13.34 6.89 -6.61
N HIS A 189 -12.28 6.29 -6.05
CA HIS A 189 -12.20 6.02 -4.62
C HIS A 189 -12.21 7.32 -3.81
N ARG A 190 -11.45 8.34 -4.25
CA ARG A 190 -11.47 9.67 -3.64
C ARG A 190 -12.86 10.30 -3.69
N GLU A 191 -13.53 10.22 -4.84
CA GLU A 191 -14.88 10.77 -5.02
C GLU A 191 -15.90 10.08 -4.11
N SER A 192 -15.81 8.76 -3.96
CA SER A 192 -16.62 8.00 -3.00
C SER A 192 -16.38 8.46 -1.57
N ILE A 193 -15.12 8.56 -1.13
CA ILE A 193 -14.80 9.05 0.23
C ILE A 193 -15.34 10.47 0.45
N LEU A 194 -15.18 11.36 -0.53
CA LEU A 194 -15.67 12.73 -0.43
C LEU A 194 -17.19 12.81 -0.41
N SER A 195 -17.88 11.96 -1.20
CA SER A 195 -19.33 11.86 -1.18
C SER A 195 -19.84 11.35 0.18
N ASP A 196 -19.22 10.30 0.71
CA ASP A 196 -19.55 9.74 2.02
C ASP A 196 -19.32 10.76 3.15
N ALA A 197 -18.18 11.45 3.12
CA ALA A 197 -17.85 12.47 4.11
C ALA A 197 -18.83 13.65 4.04
N ARG A 198 -19.23 14.07 2.83
CA ARG A 198 -20.25 15.12 2.63
C ARG A 198 -21.60 14.68 3.19
N GLY A 199 -22.06 13.47 2.86
CA GLY A 199 -23.33 12.94 3.38
C GLY A 199 -23.35 12.87 4.91
N ARG A 200 -22.25 12.42 5.54
CA ARG A 200 -22.14 12.43 7.02
C ARG A 200 -22.15 13.84 7.61
N ALA A 201 -21.51 14.79 6.96
CA ALA A 201 -21.51 16.18 7.41
C ALA A 201 -22.90 16.83 7.30
N GLU A 202 -23.63 16.56 6.22
CA GLU A 202 -25.02 17.01 6.04
C GLU A 202 -25.93 16.46 7.13
N LEU A 203 -25.85 15.15 7.42
CA LEU A 203 -26.60 14.53 8.52
C LEU A 203 -26.27 15.16 9.87
N MET A 204 -25.00 15.41 10.16
CA MET A 204 -24.57 16.05 11.41
C MET A 204 -25.12 17.48 11.55
N LEU A 205 -25.14 18.25 10.46
CA LEU A 205 -25.70 19.61 10.44
C LEU A 205 -27.21 19.58 10.65
N GLU A 206 -27.91 18.65 10.00
CA GLU A 206 -29.35 18.49 10.17
C GLU A 206 -29.70 18.09 11.61
N GLU A 207 -28.99 17.13 12.20
CA GLU A 207 -29.15 16.77 13.62
C GLU A 207 -28.89 17.95 14.56
N ALA A 208 -27.85 18.75 14.29
CA ALA A 208 -27.53 19.93 15.10
C ALA A 208 -28.64 20.98 14.99
N HIS A 209 -29.17 21.23 13.79
CA HIS A 209 -30.29 22.14 13.58
C HIS A 209 -31.57 21.66 14.26
N GLN A 210 -31.90 20.36 14.17
CA GLN A 210 -33.07 19.79 14.84
C GLN A 210 -32.95 19.96 16.36
N ARG A 211 -31.81 19.61 16.96
CA ARG A 211 -31.58 19.82 18.40
C ARG A 211 -31.66 21.28 18.81
N ALA A 212 -31.11 22.19 18.01
CA ALA A 212 -31.18 23.63 18.28
C ALA A 212 -32.62 24.16 18.22
N ALA A 213 -33.41 23.72 17.23
CA ALA A 213 -34.81 24.07 17.09
C ALA A 213 -35.65 23.56 18.26
N GLU A 214 -35.41 22.32 18.71
CA GLU A 214 -36.08 21.76 19.89
C GLU A 214 -35.78 22.56 21.17
N VAL A 215 -34.52 22.97 21.37
CA VAL A 215 -34.13 23.77 22.54
C VAL A 215 -34.78 25.15 22.48
N ALA A 216 -34.79 25.78 21.30
CA ALA A 216 -35.45 27.06 21.08
C ALA A 216 -36.97 26.98 21.32
N GLU A 217 -37.63 25.93 20.86
CA GLU A 217 -39.07 25.70 21.08
C GLU A 217 -39.37 25.47 22.57
N LYS A 218 -38.56 24.66 23.26
CA LYS A 218 -38.67 24.45 24.72
C LYS A 218 -38.51 25.76 25.48
N ALA A 219 -37.52 26.58 25.12
CA ALA A 219 -37.30 27.91 25.71
C ALA A 219 -38.48 28.85 25.46
N ALA A 220 -39.01 28.89 24.23
CA ALA A 220 -40.15 29.73 23.86
C ALA A 220 -41.43 29.33 24.63
N ARG A 221 -41.66 28.02 24.86
CA ARG A 221 -42.80 27.55 25.67
C ARG A 221 -42.66 27.90 27.16
N SER A 222 -41.44 27.96 27.67
CA SER A 222 -41.18 28.34 29.07
C SER A 222 -41.12 29.85 29.32
N ALA A 223 -41.10 30.67 28.27
CA ALA A 223 -41.04 32.12 28.38
C ALA A 223 -42.41 32.68 28.84
N PRO A 224 -42.47 33.47 29.93
CA PRO A 224 -43.71 34.07 30.39
C PRO A 224 -44.21 35.12 29.38
N VAL A 225 -45.48 35.02 28.98
CA VAL A 225 -46.16 35.98 28.11
C VAL A 225 -46.25 37.34 28.82
N ALA A 226 -45.39 38.29 28.44
CA ALA A 226 -45.49 39.68 28.91
C ALA A 226 -46.63 40.40 28.17
N LEU A 227 -47.68 40.78 28.91
CA LEU A 227 -48.77 41.62 28.45
C LEU A 227 -48.29 43.08 28.24
N PRO A 228 -48.66 43.76 27.13
CA PRO A 228 -48.33 45.17 26.95
C PRO A 228 -49.32 46.05 27.75
N SER A 229 -48.90 46.57 28.90
CA SER A 229 -49.64 47.64 29.60
C SER A 229 -49.05 49.01 29.26
N THR A 230 -49.95 49.87 28.82
CA THR A 230 -49.80 51.29 28.46
C THR A 230 -49.41 52.17 29.65
N ALA A 231 -48.51 53.14 29.43
CA ALA A 231 -48.57 54.55 29.87
C ALA A 231 -47.24 55.16 30.39
N VAL A 232 -46.74 56.12 29.61
CA VAL A 232 -46.17 57.44 30.01
C VAL A 232 -44.75 57.53 30.63
N GLU A 233 -43.81 57.82 29.71
CA GLU A 233 -42.85 58.95 29.71
C GLU A 233 -41.61 59.00 30.64
N SER A 234 -40.46 58.87 29.96
CA SER A 234 -39.16 59.55 30.13
C SER A 234 -38.31 59.33 31.39
N THR A 235 -37.46 58.31 31.30
CA THR A 235 -36.00 58.52 31.23
C THR A 235 -35.41 57.39 30.39
N ALA A 236 -34.64 57.74 29.37
CA ALA A 236 -33.94 56.78 28.51
C ALA A 236 -32.87 56.04 29.32
N VAL A 237 -33.28 54.92 29.91
CA VAL A 237 -32.39 53.82 30.26
C VAL A 237 -32.71 52.76 29.23
N GLU A 238 -31.73 52.37 28.42
CA GLU A 238 -31.85 51.20 27.53
C GLU A 238 -32.52 50.05 28.29
N PRO A 239 -33.40 49.25 27.68
CA PRO A 239 -33.88 48.03 28.31
C PRO A 239 -32.66 47.11 28.49
N ALA A 240 -32.05 47.20 29.66
CA ALA A 240 -30.99 46.31 30.04
C ALA A 240 -31.58 44.91 30.01
N LEU A 241 -31.04 44.03 29.14
CA LEU A 241 -31.30 42.60 29.25
C LEU A 241 -31.24 42.21 30.73
N PRO A 242 -32.19 41.39 31.23
CA PRO A 242 -32.20 40.98 32.63
C PRO A 242 -30.81 40.50 33.02
N THR A 243 -30.30 40.95 34.17
CA THR A 243 -28.90 40.75 34.57
C THR A 243 -28.47 39.28 34.51
N ASP A 244 -29.41 38.35 34.68
CA ASP A 244 -29.21 36.91 34.55
C ASP A 244 -28.87 36.48 33.12
N GLU A 245 -29.53 37.03 32.09
CA GLU A 245 -29.23 36.76 30.68
C GLU A 245 -27.87 37.34 30.28
N ARG A 246 -27.53 38.54 30.78
CA ARG A 246 -26.20 39.14 30.58
C ARG A 246 -25.11 38.27 31.17
N GLN A 247 -25.28 37.80 32.40
CA GLN A 247 -24.34 36.90 33.05
C GLN A 247 -24.26 35.53 32.36
N ALA A 248 -25.36 35.04 31.78
CA ALA A 248 -25.35 33.80 31.00
C ALA A 248 -24.53 33.97 29.71
N MET A 249 -24.74 35.05 28.97
CA MET A 249 -23.96 35.37 27.77
C MET A 249 -22.48 35.60 28.10
N GLU A 250 -22.16 36.27 29.20
CA GLU A 250 -20.79 36.46 29.66
C GLU A 250 -20.08 35.13 29.97
N ARG A 251 -20.78 34.19 30.62
CA ARG A 251 -20.26 32.84 30.86
C ARG A 251 -20.06 32.07 29.58
N GLU A 252 -20.97 32.17 28.62
CA GLU A 252 -20.85 31.51 27.34
C GLU A 252 -19.70 32.08 26.50
N ILE A 253 -19.53 33.41 26.48
CA ILE A 253 -18.39 34.06 25.83
C ILE A 253 -17.06 33.62 26.49
N ALA A 254 -17.01 33.54 27.82
CA ALA A 254 -15.83 33.05 28.53
C ALA A 254 -15.54 31.56 28.22
N TYR A 255 -16.59 30.73 28.15
CA TYR A 255 -16.50 29.34 27.75
C TYR A 255 -16.00 29.18 26.31
N LEU A 256 -16.57 29.92 25.35
CA LEU A 256 -16.15 29.85 23.95
C LEU A 256 -14.71 30.33 23.74
N ARG A 257 -14.27 31.36 24.46
CA ARG A 257 -12.88 31.85 24.42
C ARG A 257 -11.91 30.80 24.94
N THR A 258 -12.18 30.24 26.12
CA THR A 258 -11.33 29.18 26.70
C THR A 258 -11.32 27.93 25.83
N TYR A 259 -12.46 27.51 25.29
CA TYR A 259 -12.54 26.41 24.34
C TYR A 259 -11.73 26.70 23.07
N SER A 260 -11.83 27.90 22.51
CA SER A 260 -11.05 28.31 21.34
C SER A 260 -9.54 28.29 21.60
N ASP A 261 -9.10 28.76 22.77
CA ASP A 261 -7.68 28.75 23.15
C ASP A 261 -7.14 27.33 23.35
N VAL A 262 -7.92 26.45 24.01
CA VAL A 262 -7.58 25.03 24.18
C VAL A 262 -7.55 24.32 22.83
N TYR A 263 -8.51 24.58 21.94
CA TYR A 263 -8.62 23.96 20.62
C TYR A 263 -7.48 24.41 19.70
N ARG A 264 -7.13 25.70 19.70
CA ARG A 264 -5.96 26.22 18.97
C ARG A 264 -4.66 25.59 19.47
N THR A 265 -4.54 25.40 20.78
CA THR A 265 -3.36 24.74 21.38
C THR A 265 -3.28 23.27 20.94
N HIS A 266 -4.40 22.54 20.97
CA HIS A 266 -4.47 21.17 20.48
C HIS A 266 -4.15 21.06 18.99
N LEU A 267 -4.73 21.94 18.16
CA LEU A 267 -4.47 21.95 16.72
C LEU A 267 -3.00 22.24 16.41
N ARG A 268 -2.39 23.20 17.12
CA ARG A 268 -0.95 23.49 17.00
C ARG A 268 -0.12 22.26 17.34
N SER A 269 -0.38 21.62 18.48
CA SER A 269 0.33 20.41 18.91
C SER A 269 0.16 19.27 17.90
N TYR A 270 -1.02 19.09 17.33
CA TYR A 270 -1.29 18.07 16.32
C TYR A 270 -0.53 18.34 15.02
N LEU A 271 -0.55 19.59 14.53
CA LEU A 271 0.19 19.99 13.33
C LEU A 271 1.70 19.89 13.53
N GLU A 272 2.22 20.27 14.69
CA GLU A 272 3.63 20.17 15.03
C GLU A 272 4.08 18.71 15.12
N ALA A 273 3.24 17.82 15.67
CA ALA A 273 3.49 16.39 15.66
C ALA A 273 3.47 15.78 14.24
N LEU A 274 2.53 16.21 13.38
CA LEU A 274 2.49 15.77 11.98
C LEU A 274 3.73 16.24 11.21
N LEU A 275 4.10 17.50 11.34
CA LEU A 275 5.30 18.05 10.68
C LEU A 275 6.56 17.33 11.15
N LYS A 276 6.70 17.09 12.47
CA LYS A 276 7.81 16.34 13.02
C LYS A 276 7.89 14.90 12.47
N ASN A 277 6.75 14.22 12.34
CA ASN A 277 6.74 12.87 11.74
C ASN A 277 7.16 12.89 10.27
N VAL A 278 6.80 13.93 9.51
CA VAL A 278 7.23 14.10 8.11
C VAL A 278 8.73 14.35 8.04
N ASP A 279 9.27 15.23 8.88
CA ASP A 279 10.71 15.48 8.96
C ASP A 279 11.50 14.22 9.37
N GLU A 280 10.99 13.45 10.34
CA GLU A 280 11.56 12.16 10.74
C GLU A 280 11.55 11.14 9.59
N TRP A 281 10.50 11.14 8.76
CA TRP A 281 10.44 10.28 7.58
C TRP A 281 11.44 10.71 6.50
N GLU A 282 11.50 12.00 6.16
CA GLU A 282 12.47 12.51 5.17
C GLU A 282 13.92 12.30 5.62
N THR A 283 14.21 12.50 6.90
CA THR A 283 15.55 12.26 7.45
C THR A 283 15.89 10.77 7.45
N SER A 284 14.91 9.90 7.76
CA SER A 284 15.07 8.45 7.61
C SER A 284 15.35 8.06 6.16
N GLU A 285 14.61 8.62 5.19
CA GLU A 285 14.82 8.39 3.75
C GLU A 285 16.18 8.89 3.26
N ARG A 286 16.58 10.13 3.61
CA ARG A 286 17.90 10.68 3.28
C ARG A 286 19.04 9.89 3.92
N SER A 287 18.84 9.42 5.16
CA SER A 287 19.83 8.57 5.84
C SER A 287 19.94 7.18 5.22
N ALA A 288 18.86 6.66 4.63
CA ALA A 288 18.89 5.43 3.85
C ALA A 288 19.66 5.63 2.53
N LEU A 289 19.41 6.73 1.81
CA LEU A 289 20.06 7.05 0.53
C LEU A 289 21.56 7.37 0.66
N THR A 290 21.97 8.06 1.72
CA THR A 290 23.40 8.38 1.96
C THR A 290 24.22 7.20 2.46
N LYS A 291 23.57 6.13 2.91
CA LYS A 291 24.23 4.88 3.30
C LYS A 291 24.53 3.96 2.11
N ASP A 292 23.99 4.28 0.94
CA ASP A 292 24.14 3.54 -0.33
C ASP A 292 25.21 4.14 -1.29
N HIS A 293 25.98 5.15 -0.87
CA HIS A 293 27.12 5.74 -1.61
C HIS A 293 28.44 5.58 -0.84
#